data_AF-A0A2N2ZEE5-F1
#
_entry.id   AF-A0A2N2ZEE5-F1
#
_cell.length_a   1.000
_cell.length_b   1.000
_cell.length_c   1.000
_cell.angle_alpha   90.00
_cell.angle_beta   90.00
_cell.angle_gamma   90.00
#
_symmetry.space_group_name_H-M   'P 1'
#
loop_
_entity.id
_entity.type
_entity.pdbx_description
1 polymer ?
#
loop_
_entity_poly.entity_id
_entity_poly.type
_entity_poly.pdbx_seq_one_letter_code
_entity_poly.pdbx_strand_id
1 'polypeptide(L)'
;MELINNPILGLFVIITLGFIVGKVRIASISFDMSAVIFVALAFGHFGVSIPPVIERIGMVLFIFTVGIQAGPGFVDSFKKHGRNLALLASFIVISGVLLAFGFMKLFSIDKSLAVGLLCGALTSTPGLTVAIDATSSPLASIGYGIAYPLGVIGVIVFVKLIPRILRIDLAKENSRVEAEEQRASPSILNAHFEVENLSVNGKTICELKLRSMTGATVSRIQHGEHCFTPSFDTVLYVGDIIK
;
A
#
# COMPACT_ATOMS: atom_id res chain seq x y z
N MET A 1 -32.24 -5.87 19.90
CA MET A 1 -32.19 -4.88 18.81
C MET A 1 -31.51 -3.56 19.21
N GLU A 2 -31.30 -3.24 20.48
CA GLU A 2 -30.65 -1.97 20.85
C GLU A 2 -29.11 -1.93 20.69
N LEU A 3 -28.42 -3.07 20.79
CA LEU A 3 -26.95 -3.11 20.61
C LEU A 3 -26.50 -2.68 19.19
N ILE A 4 -27.29 -2.99 18.16
CA ILE A 4 -26.98 -2.68 16.76
C ILE A 4 -27.22 -1.19 16.44
N ASN A 5 -28.03 -0.49 17.24
CA ASN A 5 -28.22 0.95 17.11
C ASN A 5 -27.02 1.76 17.60
N ASN A 6 -26.06 1.16 18.30
CA ASN A 6 -24.79 1.82 18.58
C ASN A 6 -23.93 1.76 17.31
N PRO A 7 -23.67 2.89 16.62
CA PRO A 7 -22.99 2.88 15.34
C PRO A 7 -21.56 2.36 15.42
N ILE A 8 -20.91 2.51 16.57
CA ILE A 8 -19.55 2.01 16.81
C ILE A 8 -19.55 0.48 16.87
N LEU A 9 -20.55 -0.09 17.56
CA LEU A 9 -20.69 -1.55 17.62
C LEU A 9 -21.09 -2.13 16.27
N GLY A 10 -21.99 -1.47 15.53
CA GLY A 10 -22.34 -1.83 14.16
C GLY A 10 -21.11 -1.83 13.24
N LEU A 11 -20.31 -0.77 13.29
CA LEU A 11 -19.05 -0.67 12.53
C LEU A 11 -18.07 -1.79 12.91
N PHE A 12 -17.87 -2.05 14.20
CA PHE A 12 -16.99 -3.12 14.68
C PHE A 12 -17.41 -4.50 14.16
N VAL A 13 -18.71 -4.80 14.20
CA VAL A 13 -19.25 -6.07 13.68
C VAL A 13 -19.08 -6.16 12.18
N ILE A 14 -19.37 -5.10 11.42
CA ILE A 14 -19.18 -5.05 9.97
C ILE A 14 -17.73 -5.32 9.60
N ILE A 15 -16.78 -4.64 10.25
CA ILE A 15 -15.35 -4.82 10.00
C ILE A 15 -14.92 -6.25 10.36
N THR A 16 -15.30 -6.73 11.55
CA THR A 16 -14.90 -8.06 12.04
C THR A 16 -15.42 -9.17 11.13
N LEU A 17 -16.71 -9.15 10.78
CA LEU A 17 -17.31 -10.11 9.86
C LEU A 17 -16.71 -9.97 8.46
N GLY A 18 -16.49 -8.75 7.99
CA GLY A 18 -15.82 -8.47 6.72
C GLY A 18 -14.44 -9.12 6.63
N PHE A 19 -13.63 -8.99 7.67
CA PHE A 19 -12.31 -9.65 7.76
C PHE A 19 -12.41 -11.17 7.79
N ILE A 20 -13.36 -11.72 8.55
CA ILE A 20 -13.58 -13.18 8.62
C ILE A 20 -13.95 -13.71 7.23
N VAL A 21 -14.92 -13.08 6.57
CA VAL A 21 -15.36 -13.42 5.22
C VAL A 21 -14.22 -13.23 4.20
N GLY A 22 -13.44 -12.16 4.32
CA GLY A 22 -12.30 -11.87 3.44
C GLY A 22 -11.18 -12.91 3.50
N LYS A 23 -11.00 -13.57 4.66
CA LYS A 23 -10.05 -14.68 4.84
C LYS A 23 -10.55 -16.01 4.26
N VAL A 24 -11.85 -16.16 4.01
CA VAL A 24 -12.38 -17.37 3.38
C VAL A 24 -11.84 -17.44 1.94
N ARG A 25 -11.09 -18.52 1.66
CA ARG A 25 -10.56 -18.77 0.32
C ARG A 25 -11.54 -19.64 -0.45
N ILE A 26 -12.03 -19.14 -1.57
CA ILE A 26 -12.82 -19.94 -2.52
C ILE A 26 -11.88 -20.27 -3.68
N ALA A 27 -11.52 -21.55 -3.79
CA ALA A 27 -10.46 -22.05 -4.65
C ALA A 27 -9.12 -21.30 -4.43
N SER A 28 -8.65 -20.54 -5.42
CA SER A 28 -7.40 -19.79 -5.33
C SER A 28 -7.64 -18.32 -4.93
N ILE A 29 -8.89 -17.83 -4.93
CA ILE A 29 -9.23 -16.42 -4.78
C ILE A 29 -9.62 -16.10 -3.33
N SER A 30 -9.06 -15.03 -2.79
CA SER A 30 -9.49 -14.41 -1.53
C SER A 30 -9.99 -12.99 -1.82
N PHE A 31 -11.08 -12.60 -1.16
CA PHE A 31 -11.63 -11.25 -1.27
C PHE A 31 -10.90 -10.23 -0.39
N ASP A 32 -10.16 -10.70 0.62
CA ASP A 32 -9.34 -9.87 1.50
C ASP A 32 -10.14 -8.68 2.09
N MET A 33 -9.51 -7.51 2.26
CA MET A 33 -10.13 -6.27 2.73
C MET A 33 -11.39 -5.86 1.97
N SER A 34 -11.52 -6.22 0.68
CA SER A 34 -12.70 -5.86 -0.12
C SER A 34 -13.98 -6.52 0.40
N ALA A 35 -13.89 -7.66 1.10
CA ALA A 35 -15.03 -8.33 1.73
C ALA A 35 -15.77 -7.43 2.75
N VAL A 36 -15.07 -6.49 3.38
CA VAL A 36 -15.66 -5.54 4.34
C VAL A 36 -16.75 -4.70 3.68
N ILE A 37 -16.60 -4.29 2.43
CA ILE A 37 -17.60 -3.48 1.70
C ILE A 37 -18.86 -4.29 1.39
N PHE A 38 -18.72 -5.59 1.07
CA PHE A 38 -19.87 -6.46 0.85
C PHE A 38 -20.69 -6.66 2.12
N VAL A 39 -20.02 -6.87 3.25
CA VAL A 39 -20.68 -6.97 4.56
C VAL A 39 -21.31 -5.63 4.94
N ALA A 40 -20.63 -4.51 4.72
CA ALA A 40 -21.18 -3.18 4.96
C ALA A 40 -22.43 -2.91 4.13
N LEU A 41 -22.45 -3.32 2.86
CA LEU A 41 -23.62 -3.20 1.97
C LEU A 41 -24.80 -4.04 2.47
N ALA A 42 -24.53 -5.28 2.91
CA ALA A 42 -25.57 -6.14 3.48
C ALA A 42 -26.17 -5.55 4.76
N PHE A 43 -25.34 -5.05 5.68
CA PHE A 43 -25.81 -4.39 6.90
C PHE A 43 -26.55 -3.07 6.59
N GLY A 44 -26.08 -2.31 5.60
CA GLY A 44 -26.75 -1.11 5.10
C GLY A 44 -28.14 -1.41 4.53
N HIS A 45 -28.31 -2.53 3.81
CA HIS A 45 -29.62 -3.00 3.34
C HIS A 45 -30.59 -3.29 4.50
N PHE A 46 -30.10 -3.82 5.62
CA PHE A 46 -30.89 -4.03 6.84
C PHE A 46 -31.11 -2.74 7.66
N GLY A 47 -30.71 -1.57 7.15
CA GLY A 47 -30.97 -0.27 7.77
C GLY A 47 -29.92 0.16 8.78
N VAL A 48 -28.77 -0.50 8.86
CA VAL A 48 -27.66 -0.06 9.72
C VAL A 48 -27.03 1.19 9.12
N SER A 49 -27.15 2.31 9.83
CA SER A 49 -26.61 3.61 9.41
C SER A 49 -25.45 4.03 10.31
N ILE A 50 -24.33 4.40 9.68
CA ILE A 50 -23.14 4.89 10.37
C ILE A 50 -23.07 6.42 10.23
N PRO A 51 -22.75 7.17 11.30
CA PRO A 51 -22.60 8.62 11.24
C PRO A 51 -21.57 9.07 10.19
N PRO A 52 -21.87 10.12 9.40
CA PRO A 52 -20.95 10.65 8.38
C PRO A 52 -19.57 11.06 8.91
N VAL A 53 -19.46 11.36 10.21
CA VAL A 53 -18.19 11.68 10.85
C VAL A 53 -17.18 10.52 10.76
N ILE A 54 -17.67 9.27 10.84
CA ILE A 54 -16.83 8.08 10.75
C ILE A 54 -16.27 7.90 9.34
N GLU A 55 -17.11 8.14 8.32
CA GLU A 55 -16.67 8.14 6.91
C GLU A 55 -15.56 9.16 6.69
N ARG A 56 -15.73 10.40 7.17
CA ARG A 56 -14.72 11.46 7.05
C ARG A 56 -13.41 11.11 7.74
N ILE A 57 -13.47 10.59 8.97
CA ILE A 57 -12.26 10.15 9.70
C ILE A 57 -11.57 9.02 8.93
N GLY A 58 -12.32 8.01 8.47
CA GLY A 58 -11.79 6.90 7.70
C GLY A 58 -11.13 7.36 6.39
N MET A 59 -11.75 8.29 5.68
CA MET A 59 -11.18 8.88 4.46
C MET A 59 -9.90 9.65 4.73
N VAL A 60 -9.86 10.50 5.76
CA VAL A 60 -8.66 11.27 6.10
C VAL A 60 -7.50 10.33 6.45
N LEU A 61 -7.75 9.30 7.26
CA LEU A 61 -6.75 8.29 7.58
C LEU A 61 -6.30 7.52 6.32
N PHE A 62 -7.23 7.17 5.44
CA PHE A 62 -6.93 6.49 4.17
C PHE A 62 -6.02 7.35 3.27
N ILE A 63 -6.39 8.60 3.00
CA ILE A 63 -5.59 9.50 2.14
C ILE A 63 -4.21 9.77 2.78
N PHE A 64 -4.17 9.97 4.10
CA PHE A 64 -2.92 10.20 4.83
C PHE A 64 -1.97 9.00 4.75
N THR A 65 -2.47 7.78 5.00
CA THR A 65 -1.66 6.56 4.94
C THR A 65 -1.15 6.28 3.53
N VAL A 66 -2.00 6.43 2.50
CA VAL A 66 -1.59 6.34 1.10
C VAL A 66 -0.52 7.38 0.77
N GLY A 67 -0.69 8.62 1.24
CA GLY A 67 0.28 9.69 1.02
C GLY A 67 1.66 9.41 1.62
N ILE A 68 1.71 8.90 2.86
CA ILE A 68 2.97 8.53 3.51
C ILE A 68 3.62 7.30 2.86
N GLN A 69 2.83 6.30 2.48
CA GLN A 69 3.35 5.09 1.82
C GLN A 69 3.90 5.37 0.42
N ALA A 70 3.18 6.19 -0.36
CA ALA A 70 3.59 6.54 -1.72
C ALA A 70 4.66 7.64 -1.77
N GLY A 71 4.83 8.42 -0.70
CA GLY A 71 5.76 9.55 -0.64
C GLY A 71 7.22 9.18 -0.97
N PRO A 72 7.81 8.19 -0.27
CA PRO A 72 9.14 7.68 -0.60
C PRO A 72 9.18 7.14 -2.04
N GLY A 73 10.01 7.74 -2.90
CA GLY A 73 10.15 7.32 -4.29
C GLY A 73 9.12 7.91 -5.26
N PHE A 74 8.10 8.67 -4.81
CA PHE A 74 7.15 9.33 -5.72
C PHE A 74 7.87 10.20 -6.75
N VAL A 75 8.75 11.09 -6.30
CA VAL A 75 9.45 12.04 -7.16
C VAL A 75 10.37 11.31 -8.14
N ASP A 76 11.08 10.28 -7.68
CA ASP A 76 12.00 9.52 -8.53
C ASP A 76 11.24 8.68 -9.56
N SER A 77 10.15 8.02 -9.15
CA SER A 77 9.25 7.30 -10.05
C SER A 77 8.60 8.22 -11.07
N PHE A 78 8.16 9.42 -10.65
CA PHE A 78 7.58 10.42 -11.55
C PHE A 78 8.63 10.97 -12.54
N LYS A 79 9.87 11.22 -12.11
CA LYS A 79 10.94 11.64 -13.02
C LYS A 79 11.27 10.57 -14.05
N LYS A 80 11.31 9.30 -13.64
CA LYS A 80 11.70 8.17 -14.50
C LYS A 80 10.58 7.69 -15.42
N HIS A 81 9.35 7.66 -14.91
CA HIS A 81 8.18 7.02 -15.55
C HIS A 81 6.94 7.91 -15.64
N GLY A 82 6.99 9.16 -15.17
CA GLY A 82 5.83 10.03 -15.01
C GLY A 82 5.04 10.26 -16.29
N ARG A 83 5.69 10.40 -17.45
CA ARG A 83 4.98 10.52 -18.74
C ARG A 83 4.14 9.29 -19.04
N ASN A 84 4.70 8.10 -18.89
CA ASN A 84 4.00 6.85 -19.19
C ASN A 84 2.87 6.61 -18.17
N LEU A 85 3.13 6.87 -16.90
CA LEU A 85 2.13 6.77 -15.83
C LEU A 85 0.97 7.76 -16.04
N ALA A 86 1.28 9.01 -16.39
CA ALA A 86 0.27 10.04 -16.65
C ALA A 86 -0.58 9.72 -17.88
N LEU A 87 0.03 9.25 -18.97
CA LEU A 87 -0.71 8.82 -20.17
C LEU A 87 -1.62 7.63 -19.86
N LEU A 88 -1.11 6.63 -19.13
CA LEU A 88 -1.89 5.45 -18.77
C LEU A 88 -3.05 5.82 -17.83
N ALA A 89 -2.80 6.62 -16.80
CA ALA A 89 -3.82 7.11 -15.89
C ALA A 89 -4.89 7.93 -16.63
N SER A 90 -4.46 8.85 -17.51
CA SER A 90 -5.38 9.66 -18.30
C SER A 90 -6.24 8.79 -19.22
N PHE A 91 -5.64 7.79 -19.88
CA PHE A 91 -6.36 6.86 -20.73
C PHE A 91 -7.42 6.07 -19.94
N ILE A 92 -7.08 5.55 -18.76
CA ILE A 92 -8.03 4.82 -17.90
C ILE A 92 -9.17 5.73 -17.44
N VAL A 93 -8.87 6.95 -16.98
CA VAL A 93 -9.89 7.90 -16.50
C VAL A 93 -10.79 8.35 -17.65
N ILE A 94 -10.22 8.76 -18.78
CA ILE A 94 -10.99 9.24 -19.94
C ILE A 94 -11.86 8.12 -20.50
N SER A 95 -11.33 6.91 -20.66
CA SER A 95 -12.12 5.76 -21.13
C SER A 95 -13.26 5.42 -20.17
N GLY A 96 -13.00 5.43 -18.86
CA GLY A 96 -14.04 5.25 -17.83
C GLY A 96 -15.13 6.32 -17.91
N VAL A 97 -14.75 7.59 -18.02
CA VAL A 97 -15.71 8.72 -18.15
C VAL A 97 -16.53 8.60 -19.42
N LEU A 98 -15.90 8.28 -20.56
CA LEU A 98 -16.60 8.10 -21.84
C LEU A 98 -17.60 6.95 -21.78
N LEU A 99 -17.22 5.82 -21.17
CA LEU A 99 -18.11 4.68 -20.97
C LEU A 99 -19.29 5.04 -20.05
N ALA A 100 -19.01 5.68 -18.91
CA ALA A 100 -20.05 6.12 -17.97
C ALA A 100 -21.02 7.11 -18.62
N PHE A 101 -20.51 8.08 -19.38
CA PHE A 101 -21.33 9.03 -20.13
C PHE A 101 -22.14 8.36 -21.24
N GLY A 102 -21.55 7.41 -21.97
CA GLY A 102 -22.23 6.62 -23.00
C GLY A 102 -23.39 5.83 -22.43
N PHE A 103 -23.17 5.12 -21.31
CA PHE A 103 -24.22 4.37 -20.62
C PHE A 103 -25.29 5.25 -20.00
N MET A 104 -24.91 6.40 -19.45
CA MET A 104 -25.85 7.40 -18.96
C MET A 104 -26.81 7.83 -20.06
N LYS A 105 -26.31 8.09 -21.27
CA LYS A 105 -27.15 8.49 -22.41
C LYS A 105 -27.98 7.34 -22.97
N LEU A 106 -27.41 6.14 -23.07
CA LEU A 106 -28.07 4.97 -23.68
C LEU A 106 -29.19 4.40 -22.79
N PHE A 107 -28.97 4.36 -21.49
CA PHE A 107 -29.89 3.75 -20.52
C PHE A 107 -30.63 4.80 -19.67
N SER A 108 -30.47 6.09 -19.96
CA SER A 108 -31.09 7.21 -19.22
C SER A 108 -30.83 7.14 -17.70
N ILE A 109 -29.61 6.79 -17.32
CA ILE A 109 -29.20 6.65 -15.92
C ILE A 109 -29.07 8.05 -15.29
N ASP A 110 -29.47 8.20 -14.03
CA ASP A 110 -29.25 9.43 -13.27
C ASP A 110 -27.76 9.80 -13.21
N LYS A 111 -27.46 11.10 -13.29
CA LYS A 111 -26.06 11.60 -13.29
C LYS A 111 -25.32 11.22 -12.01
N SER A 112 -25.99 11.32 -10.86
CA SER A 112 -25.40 11.02 -9.56
C SER A 112 -25.10 9.52 -9.44
N LEU A 113 -26.03 8.68 -9.91
CA LEU A 113 -25.83 7.24 -9.99
C LEU A 113 -24.68 6.88 -10.95
N ALA A 114 -24.60 7.51 -12.12
CA ALA A 114 -23.56 7.27 -13.11
C ALA A 114 -22.15 7.63 -12.61
N VAL A 115 -22.01 8.75 -11.90
CA VAL A 115 -20.72 9.11 -11.27
C VAL A 115 -20.38 8.12 -10.15
N GLY A 116 -21.36 7.69 -9.35
CA GLY A 116 -21.18 6.62 -8.36
C GLY A 116 -20.66 5.32 -8.98
N LEU A 117 -21.30 4.86 -10.07
CA LEU A 117 -20.90 3.68 -10.83
C LEU A 117 -19.47 3.81 -11.37
N LEU A 118 -19.09 4.99 -11.90
CA LEU A 118 -17.74 5.28 -12.35
C LEU A 118 -16.72 5.14 -11.21
N CYS A 119 -17.00 5.75 -10.05
CA CYS A 119 -16.13 5.67 -8.88
C CYS A 119 -15.99 4.22 -8.38
N GLY A 120 -17.08 3.46 -8.36
CA GLY A 120 -17.06 2.05 -7.96
C GLY A 120 -16.29 1.17 -8.94
N ALA A 121 -16.52 1.34 -10.25
CA ALA A 121 -15.83 0.57 -11.29
C ALA A 121 -14.32 0.84 -11.33
N LEU A 122 -13.92 2.09 -11.10
CA LEU A 122 -12.51 2.48 -10.98
C LEU A 122 -11.94 2.26 -9.57
N THR A 123 -12.73 1.71 -8.64
CA THR A 123 -12.35 1.47 -7.23
C THR A 123 -11.79 2.72 -6.53
N SER A 124 -12.25 3.91 -6.92
CA SER A 124 -11.75 5.20 -6.47
C SER A 124 -12.59 5.76 -5.32
N THR A 125 -12.29 5.32 -4.10
CA THR A 125 -12.98 5.77 -2.87
C THR A 125 -12.87 7.29 -2.62
N PRO A 126 -11.72 7.96 -2.82
CA PRO A 126 -11.64 9.42 -2.74
C PRO A 126 -12.53 10.10 -3.80
N GLY A 127 -12.64 9.51 -5.00
CA GLY A 127 -13.53 9.99 -6.04
C GLY A 127 -15.00 9.93 -5.63
N LEU A 128 -15.41 8.91 -4.86
CA LEU A 128 -16.78 8.82 -4.34
C LEU A 128 -17.12 9.99 -3.42
N THR A 129 -16.25 10.36 -2.47
CA THR A 129 -16.58 11.48 -1.56
C THR A 129 -16.70 12.79 -2.32
N VAL A 130 -15.83 13.04 -3.30
CA VAL A 130 -15.99 14.20 -4.20
C VAL A 130 -17.31 14.12 -4.97
N ALA A 131 -17.71 12.92 -5.43
CA ALA A 131 -18.98 12.73 -6.10
C ALA A 131 -20.20 12.98 -5.19
N ILE A 132 -20.15 12.53 -3.93
CA ILE A 132 -21.21 12.77 -2.93
C ILE A 132 -21.32 14.27 -2.68
N ASP A 133 -20.20 14.95 -2.44
CA ASP A 133 -20.17 16.40 -2.19
C ASP A 133 -20.69 17.19 -3.40
N ALA A 134 -20.29 16.80 -4.62
CA ALA A 134 -20.68 17.48 -5.85
C ALA A 134 -22.15 17.23 -6.24
N THR A 135 -22.70 16.05 -5.94
CA THR A 135 -24.07 15.68 -6.33
C THR A 135 -25.09 15.93 -5.23
N SER A 136 -24.66 16.02 -3.97
CA SER A 136 -25.53 16.08 -2.78
C SER A 136 -26.62 15.00 -2.78
N SER A 137 -26.31 13.83 -3.37
CA SER A 137 -27.28 12.77 -3.63
C SER A 137 -26.79 11.42 -3.10
N PRO A 138 -27.63 10.65 -2.39
CA PRO A 138 -27.27 9.30 -1.93
C PRO A 138 -27.10 8.31 -3.09
N LEU A 139 -27.58 8.65 -4.29
CA LEU A 139 -27.45 7.82 -5.49
C LEU A 139 -25.98 7.57 -5.87
N ALA A 140 -25.07 8.50 -5.57
CA ALA A 140 -23.63 8.30 -5.80
C ALA A 140 -23.07 7.13 -4.96
N SER A 141 -23.41 7.08 -3.67
CA SER A 141 -23.02 5.99 -2.77
C SER A 141 -23.64 4.65 -3.19
N ILE A 142 -24.89 4.68 -3.65
CA ILE A 142 -25.57 3.48 -4.17
C ILE A 142 -24.87 2.97 -5.43
N GLY A 143 -24.59 3.84 -6.39
CA GLY A 143 -23.88 3.48 -7.63
C GLY A 143 -22.50 2.89 -7.35
N TYR A 144 -21.75 3.49 -6.42
CA TYR A 144 -20.47 2.95 -5.99
C TYR A 144 -20.61 1.56 -5.37
N GLY A 145 -21.59 1.37 -4.48
CA GLY A 145 -21.86 0.08 -3.83
C GLY A 145 -22.19 -1.03 -4.83
N ILE A 146 -22.84 -0.70 -5.95
CA ILE A 146 -23.15 -1.66 -7.03
C ILE A 146 -21.90 -2.00 -7.84
N ALA A 147 -21.14 -0.98 -8.28
CA ALA A 147 -20.02 -1.19 -9.20
C ALA A 147 -18.75 -1.69 -8.52
N TYR A 148 -18.52 -1.35 -7.25
CA TYR A 148 -17.29 -1.72 -6.53
C TYR A 148 -17.03 -3.23 -6.48
N PRO A 149 -18.01 -4.08 -6.08
CA PRO A 149 -17.91 -5.54 -6.20
C PRO A 149 -17.43 -6.03 -7.56
N LEU A 150 -18.02 -5.50 -8.63
CA LEU A 150 -17.73 -5.91 -10.00
C LEU A 150 -16.34 -5.45 -10.42
N GLY A 151 -15.92 -4.26 -10.00
CA GLY A 151 -14.56 -3.74 -10.20
C GLY A 151 -13.51 -4.62 -9.53
N VAL A 152 -13.68 -4.93 -8.25
CA VAL A 152 -12.76 -5.80 -7.50
C VAL A 152 -12.69 -7.20 -8.11
N ILE A 153 -13.83 -7.83 -8.38
CA ILE A 153 -13.86 -9.17 -9.00
C ILE A 153 -13.18 -9.13 -10.37
N GLY A 154 -13.45 -8.10 -11.17
CA GLY A 154 -12.81 -7.91 -12.47
C GLY A 154 -11.29 -7.84 -12.37
N VAL A 155 -10.76 -7.02 -11.45
CA VAL A 155 -9.31 -6.89 -11.22
C VAL A 155 -8.71 -8.21 -10.76
N ILE A 156 -9.34 -8.91 -9.81
CA ILE A 156 -8.87 -10.22 -9.31
C ILE A 156 -8.78 -11.24 -10.45
N VAL A 157 -9.82 -11.35 -11.27
CA VAL A 157 -9.85 -12.26 -12.41
C VAL A 157 -8.77 -11.88 -13.41
N PHE A 158 -8.62 -10.60 -13.72
CA PHE A 158 -7.64 -10.10 -14.69
C PHE A 158 -6.20 -10.39 -14.24
N VAL A 159 -5.85 -10.08 -12.98
CA VAL A 159 -4.52 -10.31 -12.41
C VAL A 159 -4.14 -11.80 -12.43
N LYS A 160 -5.11 -12.71 -12.33
CA LYS A 160 -4.86 -14.16 -12.43
C LYS A 160 -4.86 -14.69 -13.85
N LEU A 161 -5.72 -14.16 -14.69
CA LEU A 161 -5.93 -14.67 -16.04
C LEU A 161 -4.82 -14.21 -16.98
N ILE A 162 -4.39 -12.95 -16.91
CA ILE A 162 -3.40 -12.38 -17.83
C ILE A 162 -2.06 -13.10 -17.79
N PRO A 163 -1.42 -13.36 -16.63
CA PRO A 163 -0.16 -14.09 -16.59
C PRO A 163 -0.30 -15.51 -17.17
N ARG A 164 -1.45 -16.15 -16.95
CA ARG A 164 -1.75 -17.49 -17.49
C ARG A 164 -1.92 -17.47 -19.00
N ILE A 165 -2.58 -16.45 -19.56
CA ILE A 165 -2.72 -16.26 -21.01
C ILE A 165 -1.36 -15.96 -21.65
N LEU A 166 -0.59 -15.05 -21.05
CA LEU A 166 0.72 -14.63 -21.54
C LEU A 166 1.83 -15.66 -21.25
N ARG A 167 1.52 -16.74 -20.54
CA ARG A 167 2.46 -17.79 -20.09
C ARG A 167 3.67 -17.21 -19.34
N ILE A 168 3.42 -16.18 -18.51
CA ILE A 168 4.43 -15.54 -17.68
C ILE A 168 4.50 -16.27 -16.34
N ASP A 169 5.71 -16.68 -15.96
CA ASP A 169 5.98 -17.21 -14.63
C ASP A 169 6.10 -16.06 -13.62
N LEU A 170 5.04 -15.87 -12.83
CA LEU A 170 4.97 -14.84 -11.80
C LEU A 170 6.05 -14.99 -10.72
N ALA A 171 6.44 -16.22 -10.38
CA ALA A 171 7.46 -16.45 -9.36
C ALA A 171 8.81 -15.95 -9.86
N LYS A 172 9.15 -16.26 -11.11
CA LYS A 172 10.39 -15.81 -11.74
C LYS A 172 10.44 -14.28 -11.91
N GLU A 173 9.34 -13.66 -12.31
CA GLU A 173 9.28 -12.21 -12.50
C GLU A 173 9.37 -11.46 -11.16
N ASN A 174 8.68 -11.95 -10.11
CA ASN A 174 8.79 -11.38 -8.76
C ASN A 174 10.25 -11.44 -8.26
N SER A 175 10.92 -12.58 -8.38
CA SER A 175 12.32 -12.71 -7.96
C SER A 175 13.26 -11.77 -8.73
N ARG A 176 12.95 -11.50 -10.01
CA ARG A 176 13.72 -10.54 -10.82
C ARG A 176 13.54 -9.11 -10.33
N VAL A 177 12.31 -8.70 -10.05
CA VAL A 177 12.01 -7.35 -9.53
C VAL A 177 12.64 -7.16 -8.15
N GLU A 178 12.53 -8.14 -7.25
CA GLU A 178 13.17 -8.11 -5.93
C GLU A 178 14.70 -7.97 -6.04
N ALA A 179 15.33 -8.67 -6.99
CA ALA A 179 16.78 -8.57 -7.22
C ALA A 179 17.19 -7.20 -7.80
N GLU A 180 16.36 -6.59 -8.66
CA GLU A 180 16.59 -5.24 -9.19
C GLU A 180 16.43 -4.18 -8.08
N GLU A 181 15.43 -4.32 -7.21
CA GLU A 181 15.21 -3.44 -6.05
C GLU A 181 16.35 -3.56 -5.03
N GLN A 182 16.80 -4.77 -4.69
CA GLN A 182 17.94 -4.99 -3.81
C GLN A 182 19.24 -4.40 -4.38
N ARG A 183 19.42 -4.39 -5.71
CA ARG A 183 20.57 -3.72 -6.34
C ARG A 183 20.46 -2.21 -6.29
N ALA A 184 19.26 -1.67 -6.44
CA ALA A 184 19.01 -0.22 -6.41
C ALA A 184 19.08 0.35 -4.98
N SER A 185 18.69 -0.44 -3.98
CA SER A 185 18.73 -0.08 -2.56
C SER A 185 19.26 -1.27 -1.75
N PRO A 186 20.60 -1.46 -1.70
CA PRO A 186 21.18 -2.56 -0.94
C PRO A 186 20.83 -2.42 0.53
N SER A 187 20.32 -3.50 1.14
CA SER A 187 20.06 -3.53 2.58
C SER A 187 21.36 -3.23 3.33
N ILE A 188 21.36 -2.18 4.14
CA ILE A 188 22.48 -1.88 5.04
C ILE A 188 22.54 -3.00 6.07
N LEU A 189 23.48 -3.92 5.89
CA LEU A 189 23.74 -4.98 6.86
C LEU A 189 24.51 -4.37 8.03
N ASN A 190 23.89 -4.39 9.21
CA ASN A 190 24.56 -4.05 10.46
C ASN A 190 25.00 -5.36 11.13
N ALA A 191 26.27 -5.45 11.46
CA ALA A 191 26.83 -6.58 12.18
C ALA A 191 27.74 -6.07 13.29
N HIS A 192 27.82 -6.86 14.36
CA HIS A 192 28.71 -6.58 15.48
C HIS A 192 29.89 -7.53 15.40
N PHE A 193 31.11 -6.99 15.45
CA PHE A 193 32.34 -7.76 15.39
C PHE A 193 33.19 -7.46 16.61
N GLU A 194 33.69 -8.50 17.27
CA GLU A 194 34.66 -8.36 18.35
C GLU A 194 36.08 -8.42 17.78
N VAL A 195 36.95 -7.52 18.23
CA VAL A 195 38.35 -7.48 17.80
C VAL A 195 39.13 -8.58 18.51
N GLU A 196 39.31 -9.72 17.87
CA GLU A 196 40.15 -10.81 18.40
C GLU A 196 41.59 -10.79 17.87
N ASN A 197 41.83 -10.10 16.75
CA ASN A 197 43.12 -10.16 16.06
C ASN A 197 44.19 -9.28 16.74
N LEU A 198 45.23 -9.91 17.29
CA LEU A 198 46.36 -9.24 17.94
C LEU A 198 47.10 -8.23 17.03
N SER A 199 47.03 -8.40 15.70
CA SER A 199 47.67 -7.50 14.73
C SER A 199 46.96 -6.15 14.61
N VAL A 200 45.74 -6.03 15.13
CA VAL A 200 44.91 -4.83 15.15
C VAL A 200 45.17 -4.00 16.41
N ASN A 201 45.66 -4.65 17.47
CA ASN A 201 45.88 -4.03 18.78
C ASN A 201 46.80 -2.80 18.68
N GLY A 202 46.33 -1.65 19.12
CA GLY A 202 47.10 -0.42 19.14
C GLY A 202 47.24 0.29 17.79
N LYS A 203 46.55 -0.19 16.74
CA LYS A 203 46.52 0.49 15.43
C LYS A 203 45.30 1.37 15.28
N THR A 204 45.45 2.44 14.50
CA THR A 204 44.33 3.34 14.20
C THR A 204 43.45 2.80 13.07
N ILE A 205 42.19 3.21 13.03
CA ILE A 205 41.25 2.90 11.94
C ILE A 205 41.83 3.34 10.58
N CYS A 206 42.53 4.48 10.54
CA CYS A 206 43.19 4.99 9.34
C CYS A 206 44.29 4.03 8.82
N GLU A 207 45.15 3.53 9.71
CA GLU A 207 46.22 2.58 9.37
C GLU A 207 45.67 1.23 8.88
N LEU A 208 44.58 0.77 9.49
CA LEU A 208 43.96 -0.51 9.18
C LEU A 208 43.17 -0.50 7.87
N LYS A 209 42.83 0.70 7.34
CA LYS A 209 42.10 0.86 6.08
C LYS A 209 40.84 -0.02 5.98
N LEU A 210 40.12 -0.18 7.09
CA LEU A 210 38.98 -1.11 7.24
C LEU A 210 37.94 -0.94 6.14
N ARG A 211 37.61 0.30 5.76
CA ARG A 211 36.65 0.60 4.69
C ARG A 211 37.11 0.10 3.32
N SER A 212 38.39 0.21 3.01
CA SER A 212 38.95 -0.28 1.74
C SER A 212 39.04 -1.81 1.70
N MET A 213 39.26 -2.44 2.86
CA MET A 213 39.34 -3.90 2.96
C MET A 213 37.97 -4.59 2.92
N THR A 214 36.97 -4.00 3.59
CA THR A 214 35.68 -4.67 3.84
C THR A 214 34.51 -4.02 3.14
N GLY A 215 34.65 -2.77 2.67
CA GLY A 215 33.54 -1.95 2.18
C GLY A 215 32.60 -1.47 3.30
N ALA A 216 32.77 -1.92 4.54
CA ALA A 216 31.95 -1.54 5.68
C ALA A 216 32.41 -0.21 6.29
N THR A 217 31.47 0.50 6.90
CA THR A 217 31.74 1.74 7.65
C THR A 217 31.47 1.46 9.12
N VAL A 218 32.48 1.68 9.96
CA VAL A 218 32.32 1.56 11.40
C VAL A 218 31.47 2.73 11.90
N SER A 219 30.31 2.40 12.44
CA SER A 219 29.34 3.35 13.01
C SER A 219 29.60 3.62 14.50
N ARG A 220 30.01 2.60 15.25
CA ARG A 220 30.27 2.67 16.71
C ARG A 220 31.40 1.73 17.10
N ILE A 221 32.11 2.12 18.15
CA ILE A 221 33.02 1.24 18.89
C ILE A 221 32.60 1.25 20.35
N GLN A 222 32.60 0.08 20.96
CA GLN A 222 32.49 -0.08 22.40
C GLN A 222 33.82 -0.61 22.94
N HIS A 223 34.44 0.16 23.82
CA HIS A 223 35.63 -0.21 24.57
C HIS A 223 35.24 -0.35 26.05
N GLY A 224 35.24 -1.57 26.57
CA GLY A 224 34.69 -1.86 27.89
C GLY A 224 33.20 -1.49 27.98
N GLU A 225 32.86 -0.56 28.88
CA GLU A 225 31.48 -0.07 29.04
C GLU A 225 31.16 1.20 28.24
N HIS A 226 32.14 1.79 27.56
CA HIS A 226 31.96 3.06 26.86
C HIS A 226 31.76 2.85 25.35
N CYS A 227 30.61 3.27 24.84
CA CYS A 227 30.29 3.28 23.42
C CYS A 227 30.41 4.70 22.85
N PHE A 228 31.18 4.87 21.78
CA PHE A 228 31.41 6.16 21.15
C PHE A 228 31.48 6.05 19.62
N THR A 229 31.35 7.19 18.95
CA THR A 229 31.48 7.28 17.49
C THR A 229 32.96 7.45 17.14
N PRO A 230 33.56 6.56 16.33
CA PRO A 230 34.98 6.65 15.99
C PRO A 230 35.35 7.83 15.11
N SER A 231 36.59 8.28 15.26
CA SER A 231 37.30 9.19 14.36
C SER A 231 38.41 8.43 13.61
N PHE A 232 39.01 9.05 12.59
CA PHE A 232 40.10 8.42 11.81
C PHE A 232 41.30 7.98 12.67
N ASP A 233 41.56 8.72 13.74
CA ASP A 233 42.68 8.47 14.67
C ASP A 233 42.29 7.55 15.85
N THR A 234 41.07 7.02 15.87
CA THR A 234 40.65 6.10 16.92
C THR A 234 41.46 4.81 16.85
N VAL A 235 42.05 4.44 17.98
CA VAL A 235 42.84 3.21 18.16
C VAL A 235 41.92 2.07 18.55
N LEU A 236 42.12 0.90 17.93
CA LEU A 236 41.40 -0.33 18.26
C LEU A 236 42.22 -1.21 19.18
N TYR A 237 41.55 -1.79 20.17
CA TYR A 237 42.12 -2.75 21.11
C TYR A 237 41.42 -4.10 20.97
N VAL A 238 42.13 -5.15 21.38
CA VAL A 238 41.54 -6.50 21.45
C VAL A 238 40.44 -6.52 22.51
N GLY A 239 39.29 -7.09 22.16
CA GLY A 239 38.07 -7.07 22.97
C GLY A 239 37.13 -5.89 22.69
N ASP A 240 37.49 -4.97 21.78
CA ASP A 240 36.58 -3.93 21.32
C ASP A 240 35.44 -4.51 20.48
N ILE A 241 34.22 -4.01 20.68
CA ILE A 241 33.07 -4.37 19.84
C ILE A 241 32.84 -3.26 18.81
N ILE A 242 32.92 -3.62 17.54
CA ILE A 242 32.77 -2.75 16.38
C ILE A 242 31.39 -2.99 15.75
N LYS A 243 30.65 -1.92 15.46
CA LYS A 243 29.36 -1.97 14.76
C LYS A 243 29.39 -1.17 13.47
#